data_AF-A0A369XNR8-F1
#
_entry.id   AF-A0A369XNR8-F1
#
_cell.length_a   1.000
_cell.length_b   1.000
_cell.length_c   1.000
_cell.angle_alpha   90.00
_cell.angle_beta   90.00
_cell.angle_gamma   90.00
#
_symmetry.space_group_name_H-M   'P 1'
#
loop_
_entity.id
_entity.type
_entity.pdbx_description
1 polymer ?
#
loop_
_entity_poly.entity_id
_entity_poly.type
_entity_poly.pdbx_seq_one_letter_code
_entity_poly.pdbx_strand_id
1 'polypeptide(L)'
;VQWNKRDRYRRIVGKVMVQPSDCPTCPKTLDAGLAQVTMGLAWWYEKYAKDQSAEDAGRYEFAEHEARAKRAGLWADASPIPPWDWRKAQRR
;
A
#
# COMPACT_ATOMS: atom_id res chain seq x y z
N VAL A 1 -4.20 -11.87 8.33
CA VAL A 1 -4.43 -10.41 8.20
C VAL A 1 -4.26 -9.80 9.57
N GLN A 2 -3.41 -8.79 9.71
CA GLN A 2 -3.21 -8.02 10.95
C GLN A 2 -4.07 -6.76 10.90
N TRP A 3 -4.99 -6.58 11.85
CA TRP A 3 -5.91 -5.44 11.89
C TRP A 3 -6.33 -5.17 13.34
N ASN A 4 -6.69 -3.92 13.64
CA ASN A 4 -7.10 -3.50 14.98
C ASN A 4 -8.39 -2.65 14.98
N LYS A 5 -8.94 -2.31 13.81
CA LYS A 5 -10.12 -1.47 13.72
C LYS A 5 -10.95 -1.71 12.46
N ARG A 6 -12.16 -1.15 12.47
CA ARG A 6 -13.04 -1.03 11.31
C ARG A 6 -13.19 0.42 10.90
N ASP A 7 -13.42 0.66 9.61
CA ASP A 7 -13.73 2.00 9.11
C ASP A 7 -15.20 2.39 9.31
N ARG A 8 -15.57 3.61 8.89
CA ARG A 8 -16.96 4.13 8.91
C ARG A 8 -17.97 3.29 8.13
N TYR A 9 -17.52 2.38 7.28
CA TYR A 9 -18.35 1.47 6.48
C TYR A 9 -18.37 0.05 7.05
N ARG A 10 -17.88 -0.15 8.28
CA ARG A 10 -17.79 -1.45 8.99
C ARG A 10 -16.85 -2.46 8.32
N ARG A 11 -15.94 -2.02 7.45
CA ARG A 11 -14.94 -2.87 6.80
C ARG A 11 -13.70 -3.01 7.67
N ILE A 12 -13.08 -4.18 7.65
CA ILE A 12 -11.77 -4.39 8.28
C ILE A 12 -10.71 -3.68 7.44
N VAL A 13 -9.89 -2.85 8.08
CA VAL A 13 -8.73 -2.21 7.46
C VAL A 13 -7.49 -2.76 8.16
N GLY A 14 -6.59 -3.36 7.39
CA GLY A 14 -5.41 -4.00 7.95
C GLY A 14 -4.43 -4.51 6.92
N LYS A 15 -3.31 -5.01 7.44
CA LYS A 15 -2.16 -5.52 6.69
C LYS A 15 -2.34 -6.99 6.34
N VAL A 16 -2.11 -7.35 5.08
CA VAL A 16 -2.26 -8.72 4.60
C VAL A 16 -0.90 -9.38 4.57
N MET A 17 -0.62 -10.20 5.60
CA MET A 17 0.57 -11.05 5.63
C MET A 17 0.33 -12.30 4.77
N VAL A 18 1.21 -12.53 3.80
CA VAL A 18 1.23 -13.69 2.92
C VAL A 18 2.48 -14.51 3.15
N GLN A 19 2.44 -15.74 2.68
CA GLN A 19 3.57 -16.63 2.74
C GLN A 19 4.58 -16.28 1.65
N PRO A 20 5.89 -16.27 1.96
CA PRO A 20 6.92 -16.13 0.93
C PRO A 20 6.86 -17.28 -0.09
N SER A 21 7.08 -16.97 -1.38
CA SER A 21 7.02 -17.97 -2.46
C SER A 21 8.21 -18.93 -2.46
N ASP A 22 9.33 -18.51 -1.89
CA ASP A 22 10.56 -19.27 -1.73
C ASP A 22 10.50 -20.32 -0.60
N CYS A 23 9.51 -20.23 0.29
CA CYS A 23 9.34 -21.20 1.38
C CYS A 23 7.87 -21.59 1.58
N PRO A 24 7.43 -22.71 0.96
CA PRO A 24 6.06 -23.25 1.05
C PRO A 24 5.60 -23.67 2.46
N THR A 25 6.50 -23.77 3.43
CA THR A 25 6.21 -24.21 4.81
C THR A 25 6.44 -23.11 5.84
N CYS A 26 6.95 -21.95 5.44
CA CYS A 26 7.29 -20.87 6.36
C CYS A 26 6.04 -20.11 6.85
N PRO A 27 6.12 -19.41 8.00
CA PRO A 27 5.08 -18.50 8.44
C PRO A 27 4.81 -17.37 7.44
N LYS A 28 3.62 -16.76 7.53
CA LYS A 28 3.24 -15.60 6.72
C LYS A 28 3.97 -14.34 7.20
N THR A 29 5.08 -14.02 6.55
CA THR A 29 5.96 -12.91 6.93
C THR A 29 6.00 -11.78 5.90
N LEU A 30 5.52 -11.99 4.68
CA LEU A 30 5.55 -10.99 3.62
C LEU A 30 4.31 -10.10 3.67
N ASP A 31 4.47 -8.78 3.70
CA ASP A 31 3.36 -7.84 3.58
C ASP A 31 3.02 -7.61 2.10
N ALA A 32 1.84 -8.09 1.68
CA ALA A 32 1.39 -7.95 0.30
C ALA A 32 1.14 -6.49 -0.12
N GLY A 33 0.65 -5.64 0.79
CA GLY A 33 0.40 -4.22 0.49
C GLY A 33 1.70 -3.46 0.27
N LEU A 34 2.68 -3.70 1.14
CA LEU A 34 4.02 -3.11 1.00
C LEU A 34 4.70 -3.57 -0.29
N ALA A 35 4.59 -4.86 -0.64
CA ALA A 35 5.14 -5.39 -1.88
C ALA A 35 4.52 -4.72 -3.12
N GLN A 36 3.19 -4.49 -3.12
CA GLN A 36 2.52 -3.77 -4.20
C GLN A 36 3.01 -2.33 -4.34
N VAL A 37 3.18 -1.60 -3.23
CA VAL A 37 3.72 -0.23 -3.24
C VAL A 37 5.17 -0.22 -3.75
N THR A 38 6.00 -1.14 -3.27
CA THR A 38 7.40 -1.29 -3.70
C THR A 38 7.53 -1.54 -5.21
N MET A 39 6.62 -2.31 -5.78
CA MET A 39 6.56 -2.59 -7.22
C MET A 39 5.87 -1.48 -8.03
N GLY A 40 5.44 -0.39 -7.39
CA GLY A 40 4.74 0.70 -8.03
C GLY A 40 3.35 0.32 -8.55
N LEU A 41 2.72 -0.72 -7.99
CA LEU A 41 1.39 -1.20 -8.39
C LEU A 41 0.25 -0.54 -7.60
N ALA A 42 0.58 0.13 -6.51
CA ALA A 42 -0.39 0.75 -5.62
C ALA A 42 0.13 2.09 -5.08
N TRP A 43 -0.83 2.95 -4.71
CA TRP A 43 -0.57 4.21 -4.01
C TRP A 43 -0.64 3.99 -2.51
N TRP A 44 0.34 4.50 -1.77
CA TRP A 44 0.25 4.63 -0.32
C TRP A 44 -0.59 5.88 0.01
N TYR A 45 -1.62 5.70 0.84
CA TYR A 45 -2.51 6.78 1.21
C TYR A 45 -2.12 7.38 2.56
N GLU A 46 -1.27 8.39 2.54
CA GLU A 46 -0.69 9.08 3.70
C GLU A 46 -1.73 9.48 4.77
N LYS A 47 -2.97 9.80 4.37
CA LYS A 47 -4.04 10.15 5.34
C LYS A 47 -4.37 9.03 6.34
N TYR A 48 -4.06 7.79 6.00
CA TYR A 48 -4.19 6.62 6.87
C TYR A 48 -2.87 6.23 7.56
N ALA A 49 -1.77 6.94 7.33
CA ALA A 49 -0.48 6.67 7.98
C ALA A 49 -0.58 6.73 9.51
N LYS A 50 -1.39 7.66 10.04
CA LYS A 50 -1.68 7.78 11.49
C LYS A 50 -2.36 6.55 12.10
N ASP A 51 -2.93 5.69 11.27
CA ASP A 51 -3.58 4.46 11.70
C ASP A 51 -2.64 3.24 11.64
N GLN A 52 -1.43 3.44 11.10
CA GLN A 52 -0.36 2.46 11.06
C GLN A 52 0.58 2.66 12.25
N SER A 53 1.42 1.65 12.53
CA SER A 53 2.58 1.87 13.40
C SER A 53 3.56 2.84 12.74
N ALA A 54 4.36 3.56 13.54
CA ALA A 54 5.37 4.49 13.00
C ALA A 54 6.37 3.77 12.08
N GLU A 55 6.76 2.53 12.43
CA GLU A 55 7.63 1.70 11.60
C GLU A 55 6.98 1.37 10.25
N ASP A 56 5.71 0.94 10.25
CA ASP A 56 4.99 0.62 9.02
C ASP A 56 4.80 1.86 8.14
N ALA A 57 4.44 3.00 8.73
CA ALA A 57 4.30 4.25 8.00
C ALA A 57 5.61 4.60 7.27
N GLY A 58 6.75 4.54 7.97
CA GLY A 58 8.06 4.79 7.36
C GLY A 58 8.43 3.80 6.26
N ARG A 59 8.10 2.51 6.43
CA ARG A 59 8.34 1.48 5.39
C ARG A 59 7.53 1.74 4.12
N TYR A 60 6.26 2.09 4.27
CA TYR A 60 5.39 2.38 3.13
C TYR A 60 5.77 3.69 2.42
N GLU A 61 6.11 4.73 3.19
CA GLU A 61 6.62 6.00 2.66
C GLU A 61 7.86 5.79 1.81
N PHE A 62 8.85 5.10 2.38
CA PHE A 62 10.10 4.80 1.70
C PHE A 62 9.87 3.96 0.43
N ALA A 63 9.03 2.92 0.51
CA ALA A 63 8.72 2.07 -0.63
C ALA A 63 8.06 2.85 -1.79
N GLU A 64 7.13 3.76 -1.51
CA GLU A 64 6.52 4.58 -2.55
C GLU A 64 7.54 5.56 -3.16
N HIS A 65 8.37 6.19 -2.32
CA HIS A 65 9.41 7.09 -2.77
C HIS A 65 10.43 6.38 -3.69
N GLU A 66 10.88 5.17 -3.32
CA GLU A 66 11.73 4.36 -4.17
C GLU A 66 11.05 3.97 -5.49
N ALA A 67 9.78 3.57 -5.46
CA ALA A 67 9.04 3.20 -6.66
C ALA A 67 8.89 4.39 -7.62
N ARG A 68 8.65 5.60 -7.09
CA ARG A 68 8.63 6.86 -7.85
C ARG A 68 9.98 7.16 -8.48
N ALA A 69 11.06 7.09 -7.69
CA ALA A 69 12.42 7.36 -8.17
C ALA A 69 12.84 6.39 -9.29
N LYS A 70 12.44 5.12 -9.19
CA LYS A 70 12.70 4.07 -10.20
C LYS A 70 11.72 4.11 -11.37
N ARG A 71 10.71 4.98 -11.35
CA ARG A 71 9.60 5.01 -12.32
C ARG A 71 8.95 3.63 -12.52
N ALA A 72 8.80 2.88 -11.42
CA ALA A 72 8.26 1.53 -11.45
C ALA A 72 6.72 1.54 -11.60
N GLY A 73 6.18 0.61 -12.38
CA GLY A 73 4.74 0.40 -12.50
C GLY A 73 3.97 1.68 -12.89
N LEU A 74 3.02 2.09 -12.04
CA LEU A 74 2.21 3.29 -12.20
C LEU A 74 3.06 4.56 -12.39
N TRP A 75 4.27 4.61 -11.81
CA TRP A 75 5.17 5.76 -11.85
C TRP A 75 5.96 5.88 -13.16
N ALA A 76 5.81 4.92 -14.08
CA ALA A 76 6.34 5.04 -15.44
C ALA A 76 5.61 6.15 -16.22
N ASP A 77 4.34 6.41 -15.90
CA ASP A 77 3.57 7.51 -16.47
C ASP A 77 4.18 8.88 -16.09
N ALA A 78 4.03 9.88 -16.97
CA ALA A 78 4.55 11.22 -16.73
C ALA A 78 3.69 12.03 -15.74
N SER A 79 2.40 11.71 -15.61
CA SER A 79 1.45 12.37 -14.72
C SER A 79 0.49 11.34 -14.10
N PRO A 80 0.99 10.43 -13.24
CA PRO A 80 0.16 9.42 -12.63
C PRO A 80 -0.86 10.06 -11.67
N ILE A 81 -2.14 9.78 -11.87
CA ILE A 81 -3.24 10.34 -11.07
C ILE A 81 -3.58 9.38 -9.93
N PRO A 82 -3.57 9.84 -8.66
CA PRO A 82 -3.95 8.96 -7.57
C PRO A 82 -5.44 8.61 -7.62
N PRO A 83 -5.82 7.42 -7.12
CA PRO A 83 -7.18 6.91 -7.27
C PRO A 83 -8.24 7.75 -6.54
N TRP A 84 -7.88 8.49 -5.50
CA TRP A 84 -8.82 9.41 -4.83
C TRP A 84 -9.14 10.64 -5.68
N ASP A 85 -8.17 11.19 -6.42
CA ASP A 85 -8.39 12.33 -7.31
C ASP A 85 -9.13 11.90 -8.57
N TRP A 86 -8.76 10.75 -9.17
CA TRP A 86 -9.51 10.17 -10.28
C TRP A 86 -10.99 9.95 -9.91
N ARG A 87 -11.27 9.34 -8.74
CA ARG A 87 -12.65 9.16 -8.26
C ARG A 87 -13.37 10.48 -7.95
N LYS A 88 -12.65 11.55 -7.60
CA LYS A 88 -13.26 12.86 -7.35
C LYS A 88 -13.68 13.53 -8.66
N ALA A 89 -12.88 13.39 -9.72
CA ALA A 89 -13.19 13.91 -11.04
C ALA A 89 -14.45 13.27 -11.65
N GLN A 90 -14.68 11.97 -11.40
CA GLN A 90 -15.84 11.22 -11.92
C GLN A 90 -17.16 11.47 -11.18
N ARG A 91 -17.17 12.26 -10.10
CA ARG A 91 -18.39 12.58 -9.33
C ARG A 91 -19.07 13.88 -9.75
N ARG A 92 -18.61 14.49 -10.84
CA ARG A 92 -19.27 15.63 -11.49
C ARG A 92 -20.27 15.11 -12.51
#